data_AF-A0A439E0U7-F1
#
_entry.id   AF-A0A439E0U7-F1
#
_cell.length_a   1.000
_cell.length_b   1.000
_cell.length_c   1.000
_cell.angle_alpha   90.00
_cell.angle_beta   90.00
_cell.angle_gamma   90.00
#
_symmetry.space_group_name_H-M   'P 1'
#
loop_
_entity.id
_entity.type
_entity.pdbx_description
1 polymer ?
#
loop_
_entity_poly.entity_id
_entity_poly.type
_entity_poly.pdbx_seq_one_letter_code
_entity_poly.pdbx_strand_id
1 'polypeptide(L)' 'MIGSDPSVRGGGFGRALMQSRLDRVDAEHAPAYLESSNPDNIPYYQRFGFEVTGEITLPDGGPKMWPMWRDPR' A
#
# COMPACT_ATOMS: atom_id res chain seq x y z
N MET A 1 -8.88 2.08 5.55
CA MET A 1 -8.09 3.09 4.83
C MET A 1 -6.89 3.47 5.68
N ILE A 2 -5.68 3.01 5.32
CA ILE A 2 -4.44 3.47 5.96
C ILE A 2 -3.88 4.55 5.04
N GLY A 3 -4.22 5.81 5.32
CA GLY A 3 -3.57 6.97 4.72
C GLY A 3 -2.52 7.46 5.70
N SER A 4 -1.24 7.30 5.39
CA SER A 4 -0.19 8.04 6.08
C SER A 4 -0.22 9.48 5.58
N ASP A 5 -0.47 10.42 6.49
CA ASP A 5 -0.39 11.85 6.24
C ASP A 5 0.96 12.20 5.56
N PRO A 6 0.99 13.04 4.51
CA PRO A 6 2.23 13.43 3.83
C PRO A 6 3.29 14.04 4.77
N SER A 7 2.89 14.49 5.97
CA SER A 7 3.77 15.09 6.98
C SER A 7 4.66 14.11 7.75
N VAL A 8 4.49 12.79 7.61
CA VAL A 8 5.30 11.78 8.33
C VAL A 8 6.14 10.88 7.39
N ARG A 9 6.94 11.50 6.52
CA ARG A 9 8.02 10.79 5.80
C ARG A 9 9.26 10.64 6.70
N GLY A 10 9.80 9.42 6.79
CA GLY A 10 11.21 9.19 7.19
C GLY A 10 11.53 8.61 8.58
N GLY A 11 10.55 8.21 9.40
CA GLY A 11 10.80 7.83 10.80
C GLY A 11 10.82 6.33 11.16
N GLY A 12 10.69 5.40 10.21
CA GLY A 12 10.58 3.96 10.51
C GLY A 12 9.22 3.51 11.08
N PHE A 13 8.38 4.45 11.52
CA PHE A 13 7.03 4.18 12.02
C PHE A 13 6.08 3.60 10.96
N GLY A 14 6.23 4.01 9.69
CA GLY A 14 5.41 3.47 8.60
C GLY A 14 5.57 1.97 8.40
N ARG A 15 6.77 1.42 8.65
CA ARG A 15 7.03 -0.02 8.57
C ARG A 15 6.42 -0.77 9.75
N ALA A 16 6.62 -0.28 10.98
CA ALA A 16 6.07 -0.92 12.17
C ALA A 16 4.53 -0.93 12.16
N LEU A 17 3.91 0.18 11.74
CA LEU A 17 2.46 0.28 11.60
C LEU A 17 1.93 -0.69 10.53
N MET A 18 2.57 -0.73 9.35
CA MET A 18 2.16 -1.62 8.27
C MET A 18 2.30 -3.08 8.69
N GLN A 19 3.44 -3.46 9.30
CA GLN A 19 3.67 -4.81 9.79
C GLN A 19 2.60 -5.23 10.80
N SER A 20 2.35 -4.42 11.83
CA SER A 20 1.33 -4.73 12.85
C SER A 20 -0.08 -4.90 12.27
N ARG A 21 -0.41 -4.16 11.20
CA ARG A 21 -1.69 -4.30 10.51
C ARG A 21 -1.74 -5.57 9.67
N LEU A 22 -0.68 -5.87 8.94
CA LEU A 22 -0.59 -7.07 8.10
C LEU A 22 -0.58 -8.35 8.93
N ASP A 23 0.10 -8.37 10.07
CA ASP A 23 0.12 -9.53 10.97
C ASP A 23 -1.31 -9.91 11.43
N ARG A 24 -2.18 -8.90 11.63
CA ARG A 24 -3.58 -9.13 11.97
C ARG A 24 -4.40 -9.62 10.76
N VAL A 25 -4.16 -9.04 9.59
CA VAL A 25 -4.82 -9.46 8.34
C VAL A 25 -4.47 -10.90 7.98
N ASP A 26 -3.20 -11.28 8.18
CA ASP A 26 -2.72 -12.65 8.00
C ASP A 26 -3.35 -13.61 9.02
N ALA A 27 -3.42 -13.23 10.30
CA ALA A 27 -4.11 -14.02 11.32
C ALA A 27 -5.61 -14.26 10.98
N GLU A 28 -6.26 -13.27 10.36
CA GLU A 28 -7.65 -13.34 9.90
C GLU A 28 -7.80 -14.02 8.52
N HIS A 29 -6.70 -14.46 7.89
CA HIS A 29 -6.66 -15.03 6.53
C HIS A 29 -7.37 -14.15 5.48
N ALA A 30 -7.29 -12.83 5.66
CA ALA A 30 -7.93 -11.87 4.77
C ALA A 30 -6.91 -11.27 3.78
N PRO A 31 -7.32 -10.92 2.56
CA PRO A 31 -6.45 -10.17 1.66
C PRO A 31 -6.32 -8.71 2.08
N ALA A 32 -5.25 -8.06 1.64
CA ALA A 32 -5.04 -6.62 1.80
C ALA A 32 -5.00 -5.91 0.44
N TYR A 33 -5.68 -4.76 0.38
CA TYR A 33 -5.70 -3.88 -0.80
C TYR A 33 -5.23 -2.48 -0.44
N LEU A 34 -4.45 -1.87 -1.33
CA LEU A 34 -4.08 -0.46 -1.27
C LEU A 34 -3.97 0.13 -2.67
N GLU A 35 -3.95 1.45 -2.74
CA GLU A 35 -3.67 2.19 -3.97
C GLU A 35 -2.54 3.18 -3.69
N SER A 36 -1.51 3.18 -4.53
CA SER A 36 -0.46 4.20 -4.48
C SER A 36 -0.71 5.25 -5.55
N SER A 37 -0.64 6.53 -5.22
CA SER A 37 -0.64 7.63 -6.20
C SER A 37 0.76 8.06 -6.63
N ASN A 38 1.81 7.42 -6.07
CA ASN A 38 3.20 7.71 -6.36
C ASN A 38 3.92 6.40 -6.72
N PRO A 39 4.49 6.25 -7.93
CA PRO A 39 5.14 5.02 -8.35
C PRO A 39 6.41 4.72 -7.54
N ASP A 40 7.06 5.73 -6.96
CA ASP A 40 8.26 5.57 -6.13
C ASP A 40 7.98 4.80 -4.83
N ASN A 41 6.72 4.77 -4.38
CA ASN A 41 6.31 4.01 -3.20
C ASN A 41 6.00 2.53 -3.53
N ILE A 42 5.87 2.14 -4.81
CA ILE A 42 5.54 0.76 -5.20
C ILE A 42 6.59 -0.24 -4.67
N PRO A 43 7.91 -0.02 -4.83
CA PRO A 43 8.91 -0.94 -4.29
C PRO A 43 8.90 -1.04 -2.76
N TYR A 44 8.39 -0.02 -2.06
CA TYR A 44 8.21 -0.09 -0.61
C TYR A 44 7.07 -1.06 -0.25
N TYR A 45 5.91 -0.96 -0.91
CA TYR A 45 4.78 -1.86 -0.64
C TYR A 45 5.04 -3.30 -1.11
N GLN A 46 5.78 -3.48 -2.20
CA GLN A 46 6.20 -4.80 -2.69
C GLN A 46 7.01 -5.59 -1.64
N ARG A 47 7.81 -4.91 -0.81
CA ARG A 47 8.54 -5.56 0.30
C ARG A 47 7.63 -6.16 1.37
N PHE A 48 6.39 -5.70 1.48
CA PHE A 48 5.37 -6.27 2.37
C PHE A 48 4.53 -7.37 1.71
N GLY A 49 4.80 -7.71 0.44
CA GLY A 49 4.07 -8.74 -0.31
C GLY A 49 2.89 -8.22 -1.12
N PHE A 50 2.77 -6.91 -1.33
CA PHE A 50 1.79 -6.36 -2.26
C PHE A 50 2.31 -6.43 -3.71
N GLU A 51 1.40 -6.73 -4.62
CA GLU A 51 1.66 -6.80 -6.05
C GLU A 51 0.77 -5.79 -6.79
N VAL A 52 1.31 -5.14 -7.81
CA VAL A 52 0.53 -4.20 -8.62
C VAL A 52 -0.45 -4.99 -9.47
N THR A 53 -1.74 -4.68 -9.36
CA THR A 53 -2.81 -5.35 -10.11
C THR A 53 -3.25 -4.56 -11.34
N GLY A 54 -2.86 -3.29 -11.42
CA GLY A 54 -3.17 -2.45 -12.56
C GLY A 54 -2.62 -1.03 -12.43
N GLU A 55 -3.01 -0.20 -13.39
CA GLU A 55 -2.78 1.24 -13.41
C GLU A 55 -4.09 1.93 -13.78
N ILE A 56 -4.53 2.85 -12.93
CA ILE A 56 -5.73 3.65 -13.12
C ILE A 56 -5.27 5.07 -13.42
N THR A 57 -5.58 5.58 -14.62
CA THR A 57 -5.40 6.99 -14.94
C THR A 57 -6.70 7.72 -14.61
N LEU A 58 -6.66 8.63 -13.65
CA LEU A 58 -7.82 9.46 -13.35
C LEU A 58 -8.12 10.41 -14.53
N PRO A 59 -9.41 10.64 -14.86
CA PRO A 59 -9.79 11.56 -15.91
C PRO A 59 -9.32 13.00 -15.61
N ASP A 60 -9.37 13.87 -16.62
CA ASP A 60 -9.01 15.30 -16.53
C ASP A 60 -7.56 15.59 -16.13
N GLY A 61 -6.63 14.67 -16.43
CA GLY A 61 -5.21 14.83 -16.10
C GLY A 61 -4.89 14.55 -14.63
N GLY A 62 -5.77 13.84 -13.93
CA GLY A 62 -5.54 13.42 -12.56
C GLY A 62 -4.34 12.47 -12.40
N PRO A 63 -3.86 12.28 -11.16
CA PRO A 63 -2.70 11.44 -10.90
C PRO A 63 -2.98 9.98 -11.29
N LYS A 64 -1.92 9.27 -11.68
CA LYS A 64 -1.97 7.83 -11.85
C LYS A 64 -2.07 7.16 -10.49
N MET A 65 -2.90 6.15 -10.39
CA MET A 65 -3.10 5.32 -9.23
C MET A 65 -2.71 3.89 -9.57
N TRP A 66 -1.90 3.28 -8.72
CA TRP A 66 -1.47 1.88 -8.84
C TRP A 66 -2.19 1.07 -7.76
N PRO A 67 -3.32 0.43 -8.10
CA PRO A 67 -3.95 -0.55 -7.23
C PRO A 67 -2.99 -1.72 -6.98
N MET A 68 -2.85 -2.10 -5.72
CA MET A 68 -2.00 -3.20 -5.28
C MET A 68 -2.76 -4.15 -4.37
N TRP A 69 -2.53 -5.44 -4.59
CA TRP A 69 -3.17 -6.54 -3.87
C TRP A 69 -2.14 -7.39 -3.16
N ARG A 70 -2.48 -7.90 -1.99
CA ARG A 70 -1.68 -8.86 -1.25
C ARG A 70 -2.61 -9.96 -0.76
N ASP A 71 -2.28 -11.19 -1.14
CA ASP A 71 -2.94 -12.36 -0.57
C ASP A 71 -2.52 -12.58 0.88
N PRO A 72 -3.42 -13.15 1.72
CA PRO A 72 -3.07 -13.53 3.08
C PRO A 72 -1.90 -14.52 3.08
N ARG A 73 -1.03 -14.42 4.09
CA ARG A 73 0.09 -15.33 4.30
C ARG A 73 -0.14 -16.28 5.46
#